data_AF-A0A8T7E4T7-F1
#
_entry.id   AF-A0A8T7E4T7-F1
#
_cell.length_a   1.000
_cell.length_b   1.000
_cell.length_c   1.000
_cell.angle_alpha   90.00
_cell.angle_beta   90.00
_cell.angle_gamma   90.00
#
_symmetry.space_group_name_H-M   'P 1'
#
loop_
_entity.id
_entity.type
_entity.pdbx_description
1 polymer ?
#
loop_
_entity_poly.entity_id
_entity_poly.type
_entity_poly.pdbx_seq_one_letter_code
_entity_poly.pdbx_strand_id
1 'polypeptide(L)'
;MSRAPSRRAELVLALPLSRIEADGLAVPPRVLKALASADRRPAPKSLVEFLFSQFDLAAGARPGIAALTALADGVDTQGRDVLRLDPVHLRPDRGRLFLIDAGHFPLAGSEADAMIAALNEACLPDGATLVRGRSARRWYLLGGDPAAASAIEPGMAGGVSVDTLEPAGAATLAWHSALNEIQMCLHQLTVNADREAAGQPAVNSVWLWGAGGVPAAVPPRFSTVIAGDPLAAGLGIAAGARVLDDVRAGTLVQA
;
A
#
# COMPACT_ATOMS: atom_id res chain seq x y z
N MET A 1 -3.04 49.65 10.80
CA MET A 1 -2.05 48.58 10.57
C MET A 1 -2.75 47.25 10.76
N SER A 2 -3.15 46.62 9.66
CA SER A 2 -3.82 45.31 9.68
C SER A 2 -2.77 44.22 9.93
N ARG A 3 -2.92 43.46 11.02
CA ARG A 3 -2.06 42.30 11.31
C ARG A 3 -2.33 41.25 10.22
N ALA A 4 -1.30 40.88 9.47
CA ALA A 4 -1.37 39.74 8.56
C ALA A 4 -1.88 38.51 9.34
N PRO A 5 -2.78 37.68 8.78
CA PRO A 5 -3.27 36.50 9.46
C PRO A 5 -2.06 35.62 9.78
N SER A 6 -1.85 35.36 11.07
CA SER A 6 -0.84 34.39 11.53
C SER A 6 -1.17 33.06 10.86
N ARG A 7 -0.31 32.60 9.93
CA ARG A 7 -0.42 31.25 9.35
C ARG A 7 -0.33 30.29 10.52
N ARG A 8 -1.48 29.74 10.92
CA ARG A 8 -1.56 28.72 11.95
C ARG A 8 -1.06 27.44 11.29
N ALA A 9 0.15 27.01 11.63
CA ALA A 9 0.65 25.72 11.18
C ALA A 9 -0.27 24.64 11.77
N GLU A 10 -0.98 23.93 10.91
CA GLU A 10 -1.79 22.78 11.29
C GLU A 10 -0.95 21.53 11.05
N LEU A 11 -0.69 20.79 12.13
CA LEU A 11 0.00 19.50 12.08
C LEU A 11 -1.04 18.42 12.28
N VAL A 12 -1.22 17.58 11.25
CA VAL A 12 -2.10 16.42 11.34
C VAL A 12 -1.24 15.18 11.50
N LEU A 13 -1.49 14.45 12.60
CA LEU A 13 -0.68 13.31 13.01
C LEU A 13 -1.57 12.07 13.10
N ALA A 14 -1.33 11.10 12.20
CA ALA A 14 -2.02 9.82 12.21
C ALA A 14 -1.15 8.77 12.90
N LEU A 15 -1.49 8.45 14.15
CA LEU A 15 -0.83 7.38 14.91
C LEU A 15 -1.80 6.21 15.06
N PRO A 16 -1.41 4.98 14.74
CA PRO A 16 -2.09 3.82 15.28
C PRO A 16 -1.90 3.86 16.81
N LEU A 17 -2.96 4.10 17.58
CA LEU A 17 -2.89 4.15 19.04
C LEU A 17 -2.18 2.92 19.63
N SER A 18 -2.40 1.75 19.03
CA SER A 18 -1.76 0.49 19.41
C SER A 18 -0.24 0.51 19.32
N ARG A 19 0.37 1.29 18.41
CA ARG A 19 1.84 1.42 18.31
C ARG A 19 2.45 2.38 19.33
N ILE A 20 1.68 3.36 19.82
CA ILE A 20 2.15 4.23 20.91
C ILE A 20 2.36 3.40 22.18
N GLU A 21 1.46 2.44 22.41
CA GLU A 21 1.47 1.57 23.59
C GLU A 21 2.43 0.37 23.44
N ALA A 22 2.54 -0.23 22.25
CA ALA A 22 3.32 -1.46 22.03
C ALA A 22 4.81 -1.24 21.73
N ASP A 23 5.18 -0.21 20.97
CA ASP A 23 6.56 -0.06 20.45
C ASP A 23 7.42 0.93 21.25
N GLY A 24 6.90 1.47 22.36
CA GLY A 24 7.64 2.46 23.17
C GLY A 24 8.07 3.67 22.33
N LEU A 25 7.20 4.10 21.40
CA LEU A 25 7.48 5.23 20.52
C LEU A 25 7.88 6.42 21.39
N ALA A 26 9.15 6.84 21.31
CA ALA A 26 9.68 7.95 22.09
C ALA A 26 9.11 9.27 21.54
N VAL A 27 7.83 9.53 21.80
CA VAL A 27 7.14 10.75 21.41
C VAL A 27 7.80 11.90 22.19
N PRO A 28 8.42 12.89 21.50
CA PRO A 28 9.09 13.97 22.20
C PRO A 28 8.13 14.67 23.17
N PRO A 29 8.57 15.10 24.37
CA PRO A 29 7.70 15.71 25.38
C PRO A 29 6.89 16.91 24.86
N ARG A 30 7.42 17.63 23.87
CA ARG A 30 6.71 18.74 23.19
C ARG A 30 5.49 18.27 22.40
N VAL A 31 5.57 17.10 21.75
CA VAL A 31 4.46 16.50 21.01
C VAL A 31 3.40 15.98 22.00
N LEU A 32 3.80 15.31 23.08
CA LEU A 32 2.86 14.89 24.13
C LEU A 32 2.10 16.08 24.73
N LYS A 33 2.81 17.18 25.01
CA LYS A 33 2.18 18.41 25.51
C LYS A 33 1.20 19.01 24.50
N ALA A 34 1.52 19.00 23.21
CA ALA A 34 0.62 19.47 22.16
C ALA A 34 -0.63 18.58 22.04
N LEU A 35 -0.45 17.25 22.07
CA LEU A 35 -1.53 16.26 22.04
C LEU A 35 -2.46 16.37 23.26
N ALA A 36 -1.93 16.70 24.43
CA ALA A 36 -2.74 16.91 25.64
C ALA A 36 -3.74 18.07 25.50
N SER A 37 -3.44 19.05 24.64
CA SER A 37 -4.30 20.19 24.33
C SER A 37 -5.01 20.09 22.98
N ALA A 38 -4.91 18.96 22.28
CA ALA A 38 -5.46 18.78 20.95
C ALA A 38 -6.94 18.36 20.99
N ASP A 39 -7.70 18.79 19.98
CA ASP A 39 -9.06 18.31 19.76
C ASP A 39 -9.04 16.84 19.34
N ARG A 40 -9.90 16.03 19.97
CA ARG A 40 -10.06 14.61 19.62
C ARG A 40 -11.19 14.46 18.60
N ARG A 41 -10.94 13.72 17.53
CA ARG A 41 -11.95 13.35 16.54
C ARG A 41 -12.11 11.83 16.50
N PRO A 42 -13.27 11.31 16.08
CA PRO A 42 -13.43 9.88 15.82
C PRO A 42 -12.34 9.38 14.87
N ALA A 43 -11.81 8.19 15.15
CA ALA A 43 -10.84 7.58 14.28
C ALA A 43 -11.49 7.25 12.91
N PRO A 44 -10.78 7.49 11.80
CA PRO A 44 -11.20 7.04 10.48
C PRO A 44 -11.25 5.51 10.43
N LYS A 45 -12.01 4.91 9.50
CA LYS A 45 -12.12 3.43 9.43
C LYS A 45 -10.85 2.79 8.91
N SER A 46 -10.09 3.52 8.07
CA SER A 46 -8.77 3.10 7.61
C SER A 46 -7.85 4.29 7.36
N LEU A 47 -6.54 4.02 7.24
CA LEU A 47 -5.54 5.02 6.86
C LEU A 47 -5.81 5.59 5.47
N VAL A 48 -6.34 4.80 4.54
CA VAL A 48 -6.69 5.26 3.19
C VAL A 48 -7.81 6.29 3.24
N GLU A 49 -8.91 5.98 3.94
CA GLU A 49 -10.03 6.92 4.09
C GLU A 49 -9.56 8.23 4.76
N PHE A 50 -8.70 8.10 5.76
CA PHE A 50 -8.09 9.25 6.42
C PHE A 50 -7.31 10.12 5.43
N LEU A 51 -6.35 9.54 4.72
CA LEU A 51 -5.49 10.27 3.80
C LEU A 51 -6.31 10.94 2.70
N PHE A 52 -7.27 10.25 2.11
CA PHE A 52 -8.16 10.85 1.10
C PHE A 52 -8.94 12.04 1.65
N SER A 53 -9.42 11.96 2.89
CA SER A 53 -10.13 13.09 3.52
C SER A 53 -9.24 14.32 3.72
N GLN A 54 -7.93 14.14 3.95
CA GLN A 54 -7.00 15.27 4.12
C GLN A 54 -6.76 16.03 2.80
N PHE A 55 -6.95 15.38 1.66
CA PHE A 55 -6.81 15.96 0.32
C PHE A 55 -8.17 16.26 -0.33
N ASP A 56 -9.27 16.28 0.44
CA ASP A 56 -10.67 16.44 -0.04
C ASP A 56 -11.09 15.50 -1.16
N LEU A 57 -10.48 14.32 -1.25
CA LEU A 57 -10.93 13.31 -2.19
C LEU A 57 -12.20 12.69 -1.62
N ALA A 58 -13.29 12.76 -2.40
CA ALA A 58 -14.61 12.29 -1.96
C ALA A 58 -14.56 10.81 -1.52
N ALA A 59 -15.19 10.51 -0.38
CA ALA A 59 -15.41 9.13 0.05
C ALA A 59 -16.15 8.37 -1.05
N GLY A 60 -15.55 7.30 -1.57
CA GLY A 60 -16.10 6.50 -2.67
C GLY A 60 -15.53 6.81 -4.05
N ALA A 61 -14.79 7.92 -4.22
CA ALA A 61 -13.78 7.92 -5.27
C ALA A 61 -12.85 6.73 -4.97
N ARG A 62 -12.54 5.92 -5.98
CA ARG A 62 -11.47 4.93 -5.90
C ARG A 62 -10.24 5.53 -6.59
N PRO A 63 -9.50 6.49 -5.98
CA PRO A 63 -8.18 6.82 -6.46
C PRO A 63 -7.39 5.53 -6.63
N GLY A 64 -6.68 5.43 -7.75
CA GLY A 64 -5.78 4.31 -7.97
C GLY A 64 -4.69 4.33 -6.92
N ILE A 65 -4.85 3.58 -5.84
CA ILE A 65 -3.81 3.42 -4.82
C ILE A 65 -2.54 2.91 -5.51
N ALA A 66 -2.67 1.99 -6.46
CA ALA A 66 -1.56 1.52 -7.29
C ALA A 66 -0.88 2.67 -8.05
N ALA A 67 -1.65 3.54 -8.70
CA ALA A 67 -1.12 4.68 -9.46
C ALA A 67 -0.45 5.73 -8.55
N LEU A 68 -1.04 6.05 -7.40
CA LEU A 68 -0.49 7.01 -6.44
C LEU A 68 0.80 6.48 -5.79
N THR A 69 0.82 5.20 -5.41
CA THR A 69 2.01 4.58 -4.82
C THR A 69 3.11 4.34 -5.85
N ALA A 70 2.76 4.02 -7.11
CA ALA A 70 3.70 3.97 -8.24
C ALA A 70 4.35 5.34 -8.48
N LEU A 71 3.56 6.42 -8.46
CA LEU A 71 4.06 7.79 -8.54
C LEU A 71 5.05 8.12 -7.41
N ALA A 72 4.75 7.71 -6.18
CA ALA A 72 5.64 7.89 -5.04
C ALA A 72 6.94 7.08 -5.15
N ASP A 73 6.85 5.85 -5.65
CA ASP A 73 8.01 4.98 -5.85
C ASP A 73 8.85 5.37 -7.09
N GLY A 74 8.35 6.27 -7.94
CA GLY A 74 9.02 6.72 -9.18
C GLY A 74 8.92 5.71 -10.32
N VAL A 75 7.87 4.88 -10.34
CA VAL A 75 7.63 3.88 -11.37
C VAL A 75 7.03 4.55 -12.61
N ASP A 76 7.66 4.34 -13.76
CA ASP A 76 7.10 4.74 -15.07
C ASP A 76 6.03 3.72 -15.49
N THR A 77 4.76 4.13 -15.43
CA THR A 77 3.64 3.28 -15.86
C THR A 77 3.48 3.25 -17.38
N GLN A 78 4.16 4.13 -18.12
CA GLN A 78 4.06 4.25 -19.57
C GLN A 78 2.62 4.51 -20.05
N GLY A 79 1.80 5.14 -19.22
CA GLY A 79 0.38 5.39 -19.49
C GLY A 79 -0.50 4.14 -19.44
N ARG A 80 0.03 2.98 -19.03
CA ARG A 80 -0.73 1.73 -18.87
C ARG A 80 -1.46 1.72 -17.53
N ASP A 81 -2.55 0.95 -17.48
CA ASP A 81 -3.21 0.62 -16.22
C ASP A 81 -2.23 -0.06 -15.27
N VAL A 82 -2.32 0.28 -13.98
CA VAL A 82 -1.40 -0.21 -12.96
C VAL A 82 -2.18 -0.78 -11.78
N LEU A 83 -1.76 -1.96 -11.34
CA LEU A 83 -2.30 -2.66 -10.17
C LEU A 83 -1.19 -2.94 -9.17
N ARG A 84 -1.55 -2.99 -7.89
CA ARG A 84 -0.66 -3.49 -6.83
C ARG A 84 -0.68 -5.01 -6.83
N LEU A 85 0.50 -5.63 -6.83
CA LEU A 85 0.70 -7.03 -6.48
C LEU A 85 1.56 -7.10 -5.23
N ASP A 86 0.93 -7.29 -4.08
CA ASP A 86 1.67 -7.40 -2.82
C ASP A 86 2.03 -8.86 -2.61
N PRO A 87 3.30 -9.24 -2.44
CA PRO A 87 3.66 -10.61 -2.12
C PRO A 87 3.12 -10.97 -0.73
N VAL A 88 2.43 -12.10 -0.64
CA VAL A 88 1.79 -12.56 0.60
C VAL A 88 2.11 -14.01 0.90
N HIS A 89 1.95 -14.39 2.18
CA HIS A 89 1.96 -15.78 2.61
C HIS A 89 0.56 -16.16 3.09
N LEU A 90 -0.06 -17.08 2.38
CA LEU A 90 -1.36 -17.66 2.73
C LEU A 90 -1.14 -18.97 3.50
N ARG A 91 -1.84 -19.14 4.63
CA ARG A 91 -1.86 -20.42 5.34
C ARG A 91 -3.24 -21.06 5.25
N PRO A 92 -3.32 -22.35 4.88
CA PRO A 92 -4.55 -23.09 5.01
C PRO A 92 -4.86 -23.33 6.49
N ASP A 93 -6.08 -23.00 6.91
CA ASP A 93 -6.66 -23.40 8.19
C ASP A 93 -8.12 -23.81 8.00
N ARG A 94 -8.48 -25.02 8.46
CA ARG A 94 -9.84 -25.58 8.43
C ARG A 94 -10.58 -25.44 7.08
N GLY A 95 -9.87 -25.62 5.97
CA GLY A 95 -10.43 -25.52 4.62
C GLY A 95 -10.62 -24.11 4.08
N ARG A 96 -9.98 -23.12 4.71
CA ARG A 96 -9.97 -21.70 4.31
C ARG A 96 -8.54 -21.18 4.23
N LEU A 97 -8.28 -20.22 3.35
CA LEU A 97 -6.99 -19.56 3.24
C LEU A 97 -6.99 -18.28 4.07
N PHE A 98 -6.05 -18.16 5.01
CA PHE A 98 -5.87 -16.95 5.79
C PHE A 98 -4.61 -16.22 5.37
N LEU A 99 -4.73 -14.91 5.19
CA LEU A 99 -3.61 -14.02 4.99
C LEU A 99 -2.80 -13.95 6.30
N ILE A 100 -1.60 -14.52 6.31
CA ILE A 100 -0.62 -14.24 7.35
C ILE A 100 0.00 -12.92 6.97
N ASP A 101 -0.69 -11.88 7.42
CA ASP A 101 -0.16 -10.56 7.65
C ASP A 101 0.68 -9.98 6.50
N ALA A 102 0.03 -9.16 5.67
CA ALA A 102 0.61 -8.46 4.52
C ALA A 102 1.77 -7.48 4.85
N GLY A 103 2.36 -7.53 6.05
CA GLY A 103 3.49 -6.71 6.45
C GLY A 103 4.62 -7.41 7.22
N HIS A 104 4.49 -8.67 7.66
CA HIS A 104 5.32 -9.19 8.76
C HIS A 104 6.30 -10.33 8.44
N PHE A 105 6.37 -10.86 7.20
CA PHE A 105 7.45 -11.77 6.82
C PHE A 105 8.59 -11.02 6.11
N PRO A 106 9.87 -11.17 6.52
CA PRO A 106 10.99 -10.47 5.89
C PRO A 106 11.11 -10.87 4.42
N LEU A 107 11.26 -9.89 3.53
CA LEU A 107 11.53 -10.09 2.10
C LEU A 107 12.62 -9.10 1.68
N ALA A 108 13.75 -9.62 1.21
CA ALA A 108 14.86 -8.82 0.73
C ALA A 108 14.59 -8.31 -0.69
N GLY A 109 15.22 -7.19 -1.05
CA GLY A 109 15.10 -6.61 -2.40
C GLY A 109 15.54 -7.57 -3.49
N SER A 110 16.65 -8.28 -3.29
CA SER A 110 17.18 -9.27 -4.26
C SER A 110 16.26 -10.47 -4.44
N GLU A 111 15.59 -10.93 -3.38
CA GLU A 111 14.60 -12.01 -3.47
C GLU A 111 13.40 -11.54 -4.29
N ALA A 112 12.88 -10.34 -4.01
CA ALA A 112 11.79 -9.76 -4.77
C ALA A 112 12.15 -9.55 -6.24
N ASP A 113 13.35 -9.04 -6.54
CA ASP A 113 13.83 -8.85 -7.91
C ASP A 113 13.91 -10.19 -8.67
N ALA A 114 14.41 -11.25 -8.04
CA ALA A 114 14.47 -12.58 -8.64
C ALA A 114 13.08 -13.18 -8.88
N MET A 115 12.14 -13.01 -7.93
CA MET A 115 10.76 -13.47 -8.10
C MET A 115 10.05 -12.73 -9.24
N ILE A 116 10.21 -11.39 -9.31
CA ILE A 116 9.62 -10.56 -10.36
C ILE A 116 10.18 -10.95 -11.72
N ALA A 117 11.48 -11.17 -11.84
CA ALA A 117 12.11 -11.60 -13.08
C ALA A 117 11.52 -12.93 -13.58
N ALA A 118 11.42 -13.93 -12.71
CA ALA A 118 10.84 -15.22 -13.07
C ALA A 118 9.35 -15.15 -13.46
N LEU A 119 8.57 -14.33 -12.75
CA LEU A 119 7.15 -14.14 -13.07
C LEU A 119 6.96 -13.45 -14.43
N ASN A 120 7.75 -12.41 -14.71
CA ASN A 120 7.74 -11.73 -16.01
C ASN A 120 8.11 -12.68 -17.17
N GLU A 121 9.01 -13.64 -16.94
CA GLU A 121 9.47 -14.56 -17.97
C GLU A 121 8.44 -15.65 -18.30
N ALA A 122 7.79 -16.20 -17.28
CA ALA A 122 7.08 -17.47 -17.42
C ALA A 122 5.56 -17.43 -17.15
N CYS A 123 5.04 -16.36 -16.55
CA CYS A 123 3.75 -16.44 -15.85
C CYS A 123 2.79 -15.28 -16.10
N LEU A 124 3.29 -14.12 -16.57
CA LEU A 124 2.42 -12.99 -16.85
C LEU A 124 1.79 -13.11 -18.24
N PRO A 125 0.53 -12.67 -18.41
CA PRO A 125 -0.11 -12.62 -19.71
C PRO A 125 0.59 -11.62 -20.63
N ASP A 126 0.39 -11.80 -21.94
CA ASP A 126 0.94 -10.91 -22.97
C ASP A 126 0.57 -9.44 -22.71
N GLY A 127 1.57 -8.55 -22.76
CA GLY A 127 1.41 -7.11 -22.53
C GLY A 127 1.43 -6.69 -21.06
N ALA A 128 1.37 -7.63 -20.12
CA ALA A 128 1.54 -7.34 -18.71
C ALA A 128 3.01 -7.33 -18.29
N THR A 129 3.38 -6.45 -17.36
CA THR A 129 4.76 -6.36 -16.86
C THR A 129 4.74 -6.06 -15.38
N LEU A 130 5.44 -6.88 -14.59
CA LEU A 130 5.62 -6.68 -13.16
C LEU A 130 6.90 -5.90 -12.90
N VAL A 131 6.79 -4.85 -12.10
CA VAL A 131 7.94 -4.00 -11.71
C VAL A 131 7.96 -3.80 -10.20
N ARG A 132 9.17 -3.69 -9.63
CA ARG A 132 9.35 -3.43 -8.20
C ARG A 132 9.35 -1.93 -7.90
N GLY A 133 8.68 -1.56 -6.83
CA GLY A 133 8.79 -0.25 -6.19
C GLY A 133 10.02 -0.13 -5.29
N ARG A 134 10.04 0.92 -4.46
CA ARG A 134 11.15 1.16 -3.52
C ARG A 134 11.25 0.08 -2.44
N SER A 135 10.11 -0.49 -2.03
CA SER A 135 10.05 -1.60 -1.08
C SER A 135 10.06 -2.95 -1.79
N ALA A 136 10.73 -3.94 -1.20
CA ALA A 136 10.71 -5.33 -1.66
C ALA A 136 9.31 -5.94 -1.71
N ARG A 137 8.37 -5.44 -0.89
CA ARG A 137 6.97 -5.91 -0.86
C ARG A 137 6.02 -5.05 -1.70
N ARG A 138 6.56 -4.13 -2.50
CA ARG A 138 5.74 -3.30 -3.36
C ARG A 138 5.97 -3.61 -4.82
N TRP A 139 5.13 -4.46 -5.41
CA TRP A 139 5.19 -4.73 -6.84
C TRP A 139 3.99 -4.09 -7.56
N TYR A 140 4.18 -3.75 -8.83
CA TYR A 140 3.21 -3.12 -9.68
C TYR A 140 3.07 -3.91 -10.98
N LEU A 141 1.84 -4.33 -11.30
CA LEU A 141 1.53 -4.94 -12.59
C LEU A 141 1.02 -3.86 -13.53
N LEU A 142 1.81 -3.59 -14.57
CA LEU A 142 1.47 -2.69 -15.66
C LEU A 142 0.73 -3.49 -16.74
N GLY A 143 -0.36 -2.95 -17.28
CA GLY A 143 -1.15 -3.60 -18.33
C GLY A 143 -2.04 -4.75 -17.84
N GLY A 144 -2.26 -4.88 -16.53
CA GLY A 144 -3.20 -5.85 -15.97
C GLY A 144 -4.66 -5.37 -16.07
N ASP A 145 -5.61 -6.31 -16.12
CA ASP A 145 -7.05 -6.00 -16.16
C ASP A 145 -7.53 -5.40 -14.81
N PRO A 146 -7.98 -4.14 -14.78
CA PRO A 146 -8.51 -3.51 -13.57
C PRO A 146 -9.71 -4.24 -12.96
N ALA A 147 -10.48 -4.98 -13.77
CA ALA A 147 -11.62 -5.75 -13.28
C ALA A 147 -11.18 -6.92 -12.38
N ALA A 148 -9.97 -7.44 -12.56
CA ALA A 148 -9.42 -8.51 -11.73
C ALA A 148 -8.97 -8.01 -10.35
N ALA A 149 -8.88 -6.70 -10.10
CA ALA A 149 -8.38 -6.19 -8.83
C ALA A 149 -9.41 -6.32 -7.69
N SER A 150 -8.94 -6.77 -6.52
CA SER A 150 -9.75 -6.71 -5.30
C SER A 150 -9.99 -5.26 -4.87
N ALA A 151 -11.21 -5.00 -4.39
CA ALA A 151 -11.59 -3.73 -3.79
C ALA A 151 -11.07 -3.58 -2.34
N ILE A 152 -10.49 -4.64 -1.77
CA ILE A 152 -10.08 -4.71 -0.37
C ILE A 152 -8.57 -4.59 -0.28
N GLU A 153 -8.11 -3.66 0.56
CA GLU A 153 -6.70 -3.49 0.87
C GLU A 153 -6.16 -4.64 1.76
N PRO A 154 -4.90 -5.07 1.57
CA PRO A 154 -4.31 -6.16 2.35
C PRO A 154 -4.35 -5.93 3.86
N GLY A 155 -4.21 -4.67 4.32
CA GLY A 155 -4.24 -4.33 5.75
C GLY A 155 -5.59 -4.60 6.43
N MET A 156 -6.68 -4.62 5.65
CA MET A 156 -8.03 -4.95 6.12
C MET A 156 -8.37 -6.44 5.99
N ALA A 157 -7.52 -7.20 5.30
CA ALA A 157 -7.67 -8.63 5.05
C ALA A 157 -7.06 -9.52 6.15
N GLY A 158 -6.31 -8.94 7.10
CA GLY A 158 -5.67 -9.68 8.19
C GLY A 158 -6.67 -10.44 9.05
N GLY A 159 -6.50 -11.77 9.16
CA GLY A 159 -7.38 -12.64 9.96
C GLY A 159 -8.73 -12.97 9.30
N VAL A 160 -8.97 -12.50 8.08
CA VAL A 160 -10.18 -12.78 7.30
C VAL A 160 -9.84 -13.83 6.22
N SER A 161 -10.79 -14.71 5.90
CA SER A 161 -10.59 -15.71 4.83
C SER A 161 -10.47 -15.02 3.48
N VAL A 162 -9.49 -15.41 2.68
CA VAL A 162 -9.30 -14.89 1.31
C VAL A 162 -10.57 -15.07 0.47
N ASP A 163 -11.30 -16.18 0.66
CA ASP A 163 -12.55 -16.48 -0.06
C ASP A 163 -13.66 -15.44 0.18
N THR A 164 -13.57 -14.65 1.27
CA THR A 164 -14.54 -13.59 1.57
C THR A 164 -14.15 -12.23 1.00
N LEU A 165 -13.00 -12.17 0.33
CA LEU A 165 -12.35 -10.93 -0.10
C LEU A 165 -12.13 -10.86 -1.62
N GLU A 166 -12.65 -11.86 -2.34
CA GLU A 166 -12.59 -11.97 -3.78
C GLU A 166 -13.43 -10.87 -4.46
N PRO A 167 -13.03 -10.39 -5.65
CA PRO A 167 -13.89 -9.53 -6.43
C PRO A 167 -15.20 -10.25 -6.75
N ALA A 168 -16.34 -9.56 -6.66
CA ALA A 168 -17.65 -10.16 -6.89
C ALA A 168 -17.99 -10.26 -8.39
N GLY A 169 -18.72 -11.31 -8.77
CA GLY A 169 -19.35 -11.44 -10.10
C GLY A 169 -18.40 -12.01 -11.17
N ALA A 170 -18.49 -11.50 -12.40
CA ALA A 170 -17.75 -12.05 -13.54
C ALA A 170 -16.21 -11.97 -13.38
N ALA A 171 -15.74 -11.03 -12.55
CA ALA A 171 -14.32 -10.84 -12.25
C ALA A 171 -13.71 -11.94 -11.37
N THR A 172 -14.52 -12.70 -10.63
CA THR A 172 -14.04 -13.74 -9.70
C THR A 172 -13.22 -14.81 -10.41
N LEU A 173 -13.67 -15.28 -11.58
CA LEU A 173 -12.98 -16.31 -12.34
C LEU A 173 -11.63 -15.85 -12.87
N ALA A 174 -11.56 -14.63 -13.43
CA ALA A 174 -10.32 -14.06 -13.94
C ALA A 174 -9.30 -13.84 -12.82
N TRP A 175 -9.76 -13.39 -11.66
CA TRP A 175 -8.92 -13.23 -10.47
C TRP A 175 -8.35 -14.56 -9.97
N HIS A 176 -9.19 -15.59 -9.83
CA HIS A 176 -8.72 -16.93 -9.44
C HIS A 176 -7.74 -17.54 -10.43
N SER A 177 -8.00 -17.40 -11.73
CA SER A 177 -7.09 -17.91 -12.76
C SER A 177 -5.71 -17.24 -12.64
N ALA A 178 -5.68 -15.90 -12.57
CA ALA A 178 -4.45 -15.15 -12.44
C ALA A 178 -3.68 -15.49 -11.16
N LEU A 179 -4.39 -15.64 -10.03
CA LEU A 179 -3.76 -16.04 -8.78
C LEU A 179 -3.19 -17.46 -8.85
N ASN A 180 -3.97 -18.43 -9.34
CA ASN A 180 -3.52 -19.82 -9.42
C ASN A 180 -2.27 -19.96 -10.30
N GLU A 181 -2.22 -19.28 -11.44
CA GLU A 181 -1.04 -19.27 -12.32
C GLU A 181 0.18 -18.70 -11.60
N ILE A 182 0.04 -17.54 -10.94
CA ILE A 182 1.12 -16.93 -10.16
C ILE A 182 1.57 -17.85 -9.02
N GLN A 183 0.63 -18.48 -8.30
CA GLN A 183 0.94 -19.40 -7.20
C GLN A 183 1.73 -20.62 -7.69
N MET A 184 1.34 -21.22 -8.81
CA MET A 184 2.07 -22.33 -9.42
C MET A 184 3.51 -21.94 -9.76
N CYS A 185 3.70 -20.76 -10.32
CA CYS A 185 5.02 -20.23 -10.64
C CYS A 185 5.86 -19.96 -9.39
N LEU A 186 5.30 -19.26 -8.40
CA LEU A 186 5.97 -18.95 -7.15
C LEU A 186 6.46 -20.22 -6.43
N HIS A 187 5.67 -21.30 -6.49
CA HIS A 187 6.04 -22.57 -5.87
C HIS A 187 7.31 -23.21 -6.48
N GLN A 188 7.60 -22.92 -7.76
CA GLN A 188 8.76 -23.49 -8.46
C GLN A 188 10.04 -22.67 -8.28
N LEU A 189 9.97 -21.51 -7.63
CA LEU A 189 11.11 -20.61 -7.51
C LEU A 189 12.11 -21.12 -6.46
N THR A 190 13.38 -21.20 -6.84
CA THR A 190 14.49 -21.53 -5.93
C THR A 190 14.56 -20.56 -4.75
N VAL A 191 14.21 -19.29 -4.96
CA VAL A 191 14.13 -18.27 -3.90
C VAL A 191 13.19 -18.70 -2.78
N ASN A 192 12.04 -19.32 -3.09
CA ASN A 192 11.14 -19.82 -2.04
C ASN A 192 11.72 -21.05 -1.33
N ALA A 193 12.41 -21.94 -2.06
CA ALA A 193 13.09 -23.08 -1.45
C ALA A 193 14.19 -22.63 -0.47
N ASP A 194 14.98 -21.60 -0.82
CA ASP A 194 16.01 -21.02 0.04
C ASP A 194 15.41 -20.38 1.29
N ARG A 195 14.27 -19.68 1.14
CA ARG A 195 13.53 -19.10 2.26
C ARG A 195 13.03 -20.16 3.23
N GLU A 196 12.42 -21.21 2.71
CA GLU A 196 11.93 -22.32 3.52
C GLU A 196 13.07 -23.05 4.25
N ALA A 197 14.20 -23.28 3.56
CA ALA A 197 15.40 -23.86 4.17
C ALA A 197 15.97 -22.99 5.30
N ALA A 198 15.80 -21.67 5.21
CA ALA A 198 16.16 -20.71 6.27
C ALA A 198 15.07 -20.53 7.35
N GLY A 199 13.98 -21.31 7.32
CA GLY A 199 12.86 -21.19 8.26
C GLY A 199 12.01 -19.93 8.07
N GLN A 200 12.12 -19.27 6.92
CA GLN A 200 11.33 -18.10 6.57
C GLN A 200 10.06 -18.49 5.80
N PRO A 201 8.96 -17.72 5.93
CA PRO A 201 7.75 -17.97 5.15
C PRO A 201 8.01 -17.78 3.65
N ALA A 202 7.57 -18.74 2.83
CA ALA A 202 7.55 -18.59 1.37
C ALA A 202 6.60 -17.47 0.93
N VAL A 203 6.91 -16.79 -0.16
CA VAL A 203 5.95 -15.97 -0.90
C VAL A 203 5.13 -16.92 -1.76
N ASN A 204 3.97 -17.35 -1.29
CA ASN A 204 3.17 -18.39 -1.94
C ASN A 204 1.93 -17.86 -2.66
N SER A 205 1.69 -16.55 -2.63
CA SER A 205 0.65 -15.88 -3.40
C SER A 205 0.97 -14.38 -3.53
N VAL A 206 0.16 -13.69 -4.34
CA VAL A 206 0.12 -12.23 -4.40
C VAL A 206 -1.28 -11.71 -4.04
N TRP A 207 -1.37 -10.46 -3.62
CA TRP A 207 -2.63 -9.74 -3.47
C TRP A 207 -2.76 -8.72 -4.61
N LEU A 208 -3.73 -8.92 -5.49
CA LEU A 208 -4.02 -8.04 -6.63
C LEU A 208 -5.06 -6.98 -6.24
N TRP A 209 -4.69 -5.70 -6.19
CA TRP A 209 -5.58 -4.64 -5.69
C TRP A 209 -5.19 -3.23 -6.16
N GLY A 210 -5.93 -2.23 -5.67
CA GLY A 210 -5.56 -0.82 -5.80
C GLY A 210 -5.79 -0.21 -7.18
N ALA A 211 -6.64 -0.83 -8.00
CA ALA A 211 -7.01 -0.34 -9.32
C ALA A 211 -7.53 1.10 -9.32
N GLY A 212 -7.28 1.79 -10.42
CA GLY A 212 -7.67 3.18 -10.65
C GLY A 212 -6.49 4.03 -11.14
N GLY A 213 -6.79 5.26 -11.54
CA GLY A 213 -5.76 6.23 -11.94
C GLY A 213 -5.42 7.23 -10.85
N VAL A 214 -4.35 8.00 -11.07
CA VAL A 214 -4.12 9.24 -10.31
C VAL A 214 -5.31 10.18 -10.58
N PRO A 215 -5.97 10.72 -9.54
CA PRO A 215 -7.06 11.68 -9.74
C PRO A 215 -6.60 12.85 -10.61
N ALA A 216 -7.43 13.27 -11.57
CA ALA A 216 -7.09 14.35 -12.50
C ALA A 216 -6.77 15.68 -11.79
N ALA A 217 -7.35 15.90 -10.60
CA ALA A 217 -7.01 17.00 -9.73
C ALA A 217 -6.99 16.52 -8.28
N VAL A 218 -5.87 16.78 -7.59
CA VAL A 218 -5.77 16.66 -6.13
C VAL A 218 -5.59 18.07 -5.57
N PRO A 219 -6.50 18.56 -4.71
CA PRO A 219 -6.40 19.89 -4.11
C PRO A 219 -5.05 20.14 -3.43
N PRO A 220 -4.39 21.29 -3.68
CA PRO A 220 -3.09 21.64 -3.09
C PRO A 220 -3.26 22.12 -1.64
N ARG A 221 -3.67 21.20 -0.76
CA ARG A 221 -3.93 21.47 0.67
C ARG A 221 -2.66 21.71 1.46
N PHE A 222 -1.55 21.10 1.04
CA PHE A 222 -0.29 21.10 1.76
C PHE A 222 0.83 21.62 0.88
N SER A 223 1.70 22.44 1.45
CA SER A 223 2.91 22.91 0.77
C SER A 223 4.07 21.91 0.91
N THR A 224 4.06 21.08 1.96
CA THR A 224 5.06 20.03 2.20
C THR A 224 4.39 18.81 2.86
N VAL A 225 4.73 17.61 2.41
CA VAL A 225 4.29 16.35 3.02
C VAL A 225 5.51 15.57 3.46
N ILE A 226 5.55 15.15 4.73
CA ILE A 226 6.62 14.32 5.28
C ILE A 226 6.02 12.93 5.53
N ALA A 227 6.39 11.95 4.71
CA ALA A 227 5.72 10.66 4.75
C ALA A 227 6.70 9.51 4.56
N GLY A 228 6.65 8.52 5.46
CA GLY A 228 7.18 7.19 5.22
C GLY A 228 6.17 6.27 4.53
N ASP A 229 4.90 6.66 4.51
CA ASP A 229 3.82 5.94 3.83
C ASP A 229 3.75 6.33 2.34
N PRO A 230 3.77 5.36 1.41
CA PRO A 230 3.81 5.65 -0.03
C PRO A 230 2.51 6.27 -0.56
N LEU A 231 1.35 6.01 0.06
CA LEU A 231 0.10 6.62 -0.38
C LEU A 231 0.07 8.11 -0.03
N ALA A 232 0.48 8.46 1.19
CA ALA A 232 0.61 9.86 1.60
C ALA A 232 1.62 10.63 0.73
N ALA A 233 2.78 10.01 0.42
CA ALA A 233 3.75 10.57 -0.52
C ALA A 233 3.15 10.77 -1.92
N GLY A 234 2.43 9.77 -2.45
CA GLY A 234 1.78 9.83 -3.76
C GLY A 234 0.74 10.94 -3.87
N LEU A 235 -0.09 11.09 -2.84
CA LEU A 235 -1.07 12.19 -2.74
C LEU A 235 -0.37 13.56 -2.67
N GLY A 236 0.72 13.67 -1.92
CA GLY A 236 1.55 14.88 -1.85
C GLY A 236 2.09 15.28 -3.22
N ILE A 237 2.69 14.34 -3.96
CA ILE A 237 3.20 14.59 -5.32
C ILE A 237 2.06 15.00 -6.26
N ALA A 238 0.95 14.26 -6.25
CA ALA A 238 -0.22 14.56 -7.09
C ALA A 238 -0.86 15.93 -6.78
N ALA A 239 -0.77 16.39 -5.53
CA ALA A 239 -1.22 17.71 -5.10
C ALA A 239 -0.20 18.84 -5.37
N GLY A 240 0.99 18.52 -5.91
CA GLY A 240 2.07 19.48 -6.15
C GLY A 240 2.83 19.91 -4.89
N ALA A 241 2.71 19.16 -3.79
CA ALA A 241 3.46 19.42 -2.56
C ALA A 241 4.91 18.93 -2.67
N ARG A 242 5.81 19.55 -1.91
CA ARG A 242 7.17 19.00 -1.73
C ARG A 242 7.10 17.80 -0.79
N VAL A 243 7.54 16.63 -1.23
CA VAL A 243 7.56 15.41 -0.40
C VAL A 243 8.95 15.15 0.18
N LEU A 244 9.01 14.86 1.47
CA LEU A 244 10.23 14.51 2.20
C LEU A 244 10.10 13.10 2.79
N ASP A 245 11.08 12.25 2.51
CA ASP A 245 11.21 10.92 3.10
C ASP A 245 11.84 11.04 4.50
N ASP A 246 11.05 10.96 5.58
CA ASP A 246 11.60 10.78 6.93
C ASP A 246 11.39 9.33 7.38
N VAL A 247 12.46 8.53 7.26
CA VAL A 247 12.48 7.09 7.56
C VAL A 247 12.45 6.81 9.07
N ARG A 248 12.17 7.81 9.92
CA ARG A 248 12.08 7.64 11.37
C ARG A 248 10.71 8.04 11.90
N ALA A 249 9.78 7.12 11.72
CA ALA A 249 8.50 6.97 12.43
C ALA A 249 7.44 8.09 12.26
N GLY A 250 6.45 7.80 11.41
CA GLY A 250 5.15 8.48 11.37
C GLY A 250 4.92 9.29 10.10
N THR A 251 3.70 9.21 9.57
CA THR A 251 3.25 10.10 8.49
C THR A 251 2.90 11.45 9.11
N LEU A 252 3.63 12.49 8.73
CA LEU A 252 3.48 13.87 9.17
C LEU A 252 2.99 14.72 7.99
N VAL A 253 1.71 15.10 8.02
CA VAL A 253 1.17 16.03 7.01
C VAL A 253 1.22 17.45 7.60
N GLN A 254 1.98 18.34 6.96
CA GLN A 254 2.18 19.72 7.43
C GLN A 254 1.54 20.72 6.47
N ALA A 255 0.63 21.56 6.98
CA ALA A 255 0.03 22.67 6.23
C ALA A 255 0.90 23.94 6.29
#